data_AF-A0A3S0L8D1-F1
#
_entry.id   AF-A0A3S0L8D1-F1
#
_cell.length_a   1.000
_cell.length_b   1.000
_cell.length_c   1.000
_cell.angle_alpha   90.00
_cell.angle_beta   90.00
_cell.angle_gamma   90.00
#
_symmetry.space_group_name_H-M   'P 1'
#
loop_
_entity.id
_entity.type
_entity.pdbx_description
1 polymer ?
#
loop_
_entity_poly.entity_id
_entity_poly.type
_entity_poly.pdbx_seq_one_letter_code
_entity_poly.pdbx_strand_id
1 'polypeptide(L)'
;MSLFKFQSEDGRLHEVAVEYDDKRGGWWLAGLGFDFFAHACFDCFEANVKREGSDLELNIRISLAESGTNVTEDVFASKCLKELGRYW
;
A
#
# COMPACT_ATOMS: atom_id res chain seq x y z
N MET A 1 6.27 0.80 -12.59
CA MET A 1 5.17 0.11 -11.88
C MET A 1 5.38 -1.40 -11.87
N SER A 2 5.47 -2.00 -10.68
CA SER A 2 5.64 -3.44 -10.46
C SER A 2 4.30 -4.08 -10.08
N LEU A 3 3.99 -5.25 -10.63
CA LEU A 3 2.73 -5.97 -10.38
C LEU A 3 2.98 -7.16 -9.45
N PHE A 4 2.31 -7.16 -8.30
CA PHE A 4 2.34 -8.24 -7.31
C PHE A 4 1.07 -9.07 -7.43
N LYS A 5 1.24 -10.39 -7.50
CA LYS A 5 0.13 -11.34 -7.42
C LYS A 5 0.19 -12.03 -6.08
N PHE A 6 -0.93 -12.06 -5.37
CA PHE A 6 -1.07 -12.84 -4.15
C PHE A 6 -2.34 -13.67 -4.22
N GLN A 7 -2.29 -14.83 -3.57
CA GLN A 7 -3.41 -15.73 -3.49
C GLN A 7 -4.05 -15.57 -2.10
N SER A 8 -5.34 -15.23 -2.06
CA SER A 8 -6.10 -15.23 -0.80
C SER A 8 -6.45 -16.66 -0.36
N GLU A 9 -6.88 -16.82 0.88
CA GLU A 9 -7.27 -18.12 1.45
C GLU A 9 -8.43 -18.80 0.69
N ASP A 10 -9.25 -18.03 -0.02
CA ASP A 10 -10.32 -18.53 -0.90
C ASP A 10 -9.80 -19.07 -2.26
N GLY A 11 -8.48 -19.06 -2.47
CA GLY A 11 -7.82 -19.52 -3.68
C GLY A 11 -7.81 -18.52 -4.84
N ARG A 12 -8.40 -17.32 -4.68
CA ARG A 12 -8.41 -16.29 -5.74
C ARG A 12 -7.06 -15.58 -5.82
N LEU A 13 -6.62 -15.35 -7.06
CA LEU A 13 -5.48 -14.51 -7.35
C LEU A 13 -5.93 -13.06 -7.41
N HIS A 14 -5.24 -12.23 -6.66
CA HIS A 14 -5.42 -10.79 -6.65
C HIS A 14 -4.15 -10.12 -7.11
N GLU A 15 -4.32 -9.02 -7.84
CA GLU A 15 -3.22 -8.25 -8.39
C GLU A 15 -3.21 -6.86 -7.77
N VAL A 16 -2.03 -6.45 -7.30
CA VAL A 16 -1.77 -5.10 -6.80
C VAL A 16 -0.55 -4.54 -7.51
N ALA A 17 -0.70 -3.36 -8.07
CA ALA A 17 0.35 -2.61 -8.71
C ALA A 17 0.94 -1.61 -7.71
N VAL A 18 2.28 -1.57 -7.63
CA VAL A 18 3.01 -0.65 -6.75
C VAL A 18 4.11 0.07 -7.54
N GLU A 19 4.30 1.35 -7.26
CA GLU A 19 5.31 2.17 -7.92
C GLU A 19 5.83 3.26 -6.98
N TYR A 20 7.15 3.46 -6.96
CA TYR A 20 7.72 4.62 -6.31
C TYR A 20 7.68 5.83 -7.24
N ASP A 21 7.19 6.96 -6.74
CA ASP A 21 7.21 8.26 -7.41
C ASP A 21 8.36 9.10 -6.84
N ASP A 22 9.50 9.12 -7.55
CA ASP A 22 10.68 9.89 -7.17
C ASP A 22 10.42 11.40 -7.05
N LYS A 23 9.46 11.94 -7.83
CA LYS A 23 9.17 13.39 -7.82
C LYS A 23 8.39 13.79 -6.59
N ARG A 24 7.49 12.92 -6.11
CA ARG A 24 6.67 13.16 -4.93
C ARG A 24 7.25 12.56 -3.66
N GLY A 25 8.29 11.72 -3.77
CA GLY A 25 8.93 11.04 -2.65
C GLY A 25 7.97 10.09 -1.93
N GLY A 26 7.25 9.26 -2.68
CA GLY A 26 6.20 8.41 -2.12
C GLY A 26 5.85 7.22 -3.00
N TRP A 27 4.88 6.43 -2.58
CA TRP A 27 4.49 5.20 -3.23
C TRP A 27 3.05 5.25 -3.71
N TRP A 28 2.82 4.81 -4.94
CA TRP A 28 1.51 4.50 -5.46
C TRP A 28 1.17 3.03 -5.18
N LEU A 29 -0.09 2.79 -4.83
CA LEU A 29 -0.67 1.45 -4.78
C LEU A 29 -2.04 1.45 -5.45
N ALA A 30 -2.24 0.52 -6.37
CA ALA A 30 -3.51 0.30 -7.05
C ALA A 30 -3.87 -1.20 -7.10
N GLY A 31 -5.11 -1.56 -6.80
CA GLY A 31 -5.60 -2.93 -6.82
C GLY A 31 -6.54 -3.22 -5.66
N LEU A 32 -7.28 -4.34 -5.70
CA LEU A 32 -8.27 -4.73 -4.68
C LEU A 32 -9.39 -3.71 -4.40
N GLY A 33 -9.65 -2.80 -5.33
CA GLY A 33 -10.55 -1.66 -5.12
C GLY A 33 -9.92 -0.54 -4.31
N PHE A 34 -8.60 -0.48 -4.18
CA PHE A 34 -7.86 0.65 -3.63
C PHE A 34 -7.04 1.32 -4.74
N ASP A 35 -6.97 2.64 -4.69
CA ASP A 35 -6.09 3.47 -5.52
C ASP A 35 -5.69 4.68 -4.68
N PHE A 36 -4.44 4.70 -4.22
CA PHE A 36 -3.96 5.78 -3.36
C PHE A 36 -2.46 6.03 -3.49
N PHE A 37 -2.09 7.25 -3.09
CA PHE A 37 -0.71 7.67 -2.95
C PHE A 37 -0.33 7.76 -1.46
N ALA A 38 0.72 7.06 -1.08
CA ALA A 38 1.33 7.15 0.23
C ALA A 38 2.55 8.07 0.18
N HIS A 39 2.46 9.22 0.83
CA HIS A 39 3.55 10.19 0.88
C HIS A 39 4.52 9.85 2.01
N ALA A 40 5.81 10.12 1.82
CA ALA A 40 6.79 9.97 2.89
C ALA A 40 6.56 11.03 3.98
N CYS A 41 6.52 10.56 5.21
CA CYS A 41 6.63 11.32 6.44
C CYS A 41 7.98 11.00 7.11
N PHE A 42 8.30 11.67 8.21
CA PHE A 42 9.62 11.60 8.86
C PHE A 42 10.14 10.18 9.12
N ASP A 43 9.25 9.26 9.51
CA ASP A 43 9.57 7.88 9.90
C ASP A 43 8.63 6.82 9.25
N CYS A 44 7.75 7.22 8.35
CA CYS A 44 6.69 6.35 7.83
C CYS A 44 6.14 6.85 6.50
N PHE A 45 5.21 6.10 5.92
CA PHE A 45 4.38 6.56 4.80
C PHE A 45 2.93 6.70 5.26
N GLU A 46 2.25 7.76 4.83
CA GLU A 46 0.86 8.01 5.18
C GLU A 46 -0.02 8.14 3.94
N ALA A 47 -1.23 7.59 4.00
CA ALA A 47 -2.19 7.67 2.91
C ALA A 47 -3.62 7.78 3.44
N ASN A 48 -4.44 8.59 2.77
CA ASN A 48 -5.89 8.48 2.88
C ASN A 48 -6.37 7.46 1.85
N VAL A 49 -7.10 6.47 2.33
CA VAL A 49 -7.48 5.29 1.56
C VAL A 49 -9.00 5.15 1.62
N LYS A 50 -9.60 5.01 0.45
CA LYS A 50 -11.00 4.73 0.27
C LYS A 50 -11.14 3.51 -0.63
N ARG A 51 -11.89 2.51 -0.17
CA ARG A 51 -12.21 1.36 -1.02
C ARG A 51 -13.30 1.74 -2.02
N GLU A 52 -13.17 1.31 -3.26
CA GLU A 52 -14.18 1.47 -4.29
C GLU A 52 -15.53 0.94 -3.79
N GLY A 53 -16.57 1.78 -3.91
CA GLY A 53 -17.92 1.47 -3.41
C GLY A 53 -18.12 1.62 -1.89
N SER A 54 -17.11 2.03 -1.13
CA SER A 54 -17.25 2.38 0.29
C SER A 54 -17.42 3.89 0.47
N ASP A 55 -18.22 4.33 1.44
CA ASP A 55 -18.28 5.73 1.87
C ASP A 55 -17.26 6.07 2.96
N LEU A 56 -16.56 5.06 3.47
CA LEU A 56 -15.55 5.20 4.52
C LEU A 56 -14.20 5.57 3.90
N GLU A 57 -13.61 6.66 4.38
CA GLU A 57 -12.22 7.03 4.15
C GLU A 57 -11.42 6.79 5.43
N LEU A 58 -10.27 6.14 5.31
CA LEU A 58 -9.36 5.85 6.42
C LEU A 58 -7.99 6.45 6.14
N ASN A 59 -7.42 7.10 7.15
CA ASN A 59 -6.01 7.43 7.13
C ASN A 59 -5.21 6.23 7.65
N ILE A 60 -4.34 5.67 6.82
CA ILE A 60 -3.42 4.59 7.20
C ILE A 60 -2.00 5.13 7.36
N ARG A 61 -1.28 4.56 8.32
CA ARG A 61 0.14 4.84 8.56
C ARG A 61 0.95 3.55 8.38
N ILE A 62 1.88 3.58 7.44
CA ILE A 62 2.73 2.47 7.06
C ILE A 62 4.10 2.69 7.69
N SER A 63 4.29 2.11 8.88
CA SER A 63 5.57 2.16 9.59
C SER A 63 6.56 1.17 8.99
N LEU A 64 7.75 1.68 8.66
CA LEU A 64 8.89 0.88 8.25
C LEU A 64 9.81 0.73 9.46
N ALA A 65 10.32 -0.48 9.69
CA ALA A 65 11.24 -0.69 10.81
C ALA A 65 12.54 0.11 10.59
N GLU A 66 13.21 0.51 11.69
CA GLU A 66 14.41 1.36 11.74
C GLU A 66 15.61 0.91 10.87
N SER A 67 15.54 -0.26 10.23
CA SER A 67 16.58 -0.73 9.33
C SER A 67 16.44 -0.14 7.91
N GLY A 68 16.93 1.09 7.77
CA GLY A 68 17.76 1.51 6.64
C GLY A 68 17.16 1.42 5.23
N THR A 69 16.66 2.57 4.77
CA THR A 69 16.91 3.19 3.45
C THR A 69 16.46 2.48 2.15
N ASN A 70 16.15 1.19 2.13
CA ASN A 70 15.69 0.48 0.94
C ASN A 70 14.30 -0.12 1.18
N VAL A 71 13.29 0.72 1.03
CA VAL A 71 11.91 0.25 0.87
C VAL A 71 11.79 -0.24 -0.56
N THR A 72 11.58 -1.54 -0.72
CA THR A 72 11.28 -2.14 -2.03
C THR A 72 9.78 -2.22 -2.21
N GLU A 73 9.33 -2.33 -3.46
CA GLU A 73 7.92 -2.41 -3.82
C GLU A 73 7.19 -3.52 -3.06
N ASP A 74 7.82 -4.70 -2.89
CA ASP A 74 7.23 -5.85 -2.20
C ASP A 74 7.06 -5.62 -0.70
N VAL A 75 8.04 -4.95 -0.07
CA VAL A 75 7.96 -4.59 1.35
C VAL A 75 6.84 -3.58 1.55
N PHE A 76 6.75 -2.56 0.70
CA PHE A 76 5.68 -1.57 0.75
C PHE A 76 4.30 -2.21 0.53
N ALA A 77 4.15 -3.03 -0.51
CA ALA A 77 2.91 -3.76 -0.81
C ALA A 77 2.46 -4.61 0.37
N SER A 78 3.37 -5.43 0.93
CA SER A 78 3.10 -6.32 2.05
C SER A 78 2.62 -5.55 3.29
N LYS A 79 3.25 -4.42 3.60
CA LYS A 79 2.85 -3.57 4.73
C LYS A 79 1.50 -2.91 4.51
N CYS A 80 1.23 -2.40 3.30
CA CYS A 80 -0.08 -1.84 2.95
C CYS A 80 -1.17 -2.88 3.11
N LEU A 81 -0.99 -4.07 2.53
CA LEU A 81 -1.98 -5.15 2.61
C LEU A 81 -2.24 -5.58 4.05
N LYS A 82 -1.20 -5.62 4.89
CA LYS A 82 -1.35 -5.94 6.31
C LYS A 82 -2.17 -4.89 7.07
N GLU A 83 -1.97 -3.61 6.78
CA GLU A 83 -2.72 -2.53 7.43
C GLU A 83 -4.16 -2.45 6.89
N LEU A 84 -4.36 -2.55 5.57
CA LEU A 84 -5.69 -2.59 4.96
C LEU A 84 -6.49 -3.80 5.45
N GLY A 85 -5.85 -4.96 5.60
CA GLY A 85 -6.45 -6.20 6.13
C GLY A 85 -6.95 -6.11 7.57
N ARG A 86 -6.62 -5.05 8.32
CA ARG A 86 -7.19 -4.80 9.65
C ARG A 86 -8.59 -4.19 9.58
N TYR A 87 -8.92 -3.55 8.46
CA TYR A 87 -10.16 -2.80 8.27
C TYR A 87 -11.11 -3.46 7.27
N TRP A 88 -10.59 -4.27 6.34
CA TRP A 88 -11.33 -4.98 5.29
C TRP A 88 -10.80 -6.40 5.08
#